data_AF-A0A5R1NJV4-F1
#
_entry.id   AF-A0A5R1NJV4-F1
#
_cell.length_a   1.000
_cell.length_b   1.000
_cell.length_c   1.000
_cell.angle_alpha   90.00
_cell.angle_beta   90.00
_cell.angle_gamma   90.00
#
_symmetry.space_group_name_H-M   'P 1'
#
loop_
_entity.id
_entity.type
_entity.pdbx_description
1 polymer ?
#
loop_
_entity_poly.entity_id
_entity_poly.type
_entity_poly.pdbx_seq_one_letter_code
_entity_poly.pdbx_strand_id
1 'polypeptide(L)'
;MTLQRRKQMLGKFIPFNDFTRAQVAQALGTDKVRLNNLIHGGTYPTPNECDVLEKLFGLPVQVLFDKEMLEYRYDWPPPRGIMTSERLRKKAGE
;
A
#
# COMPACT_ATOMS: atom_id res chain seq x y z
N MET A 1 3.77 -7.06 -13.95
CA MET A 1 4.00 -8.22 -13.06
C MET A 1 2.77 -8.38 -12.19
N THR A 2 2.29 -9.61 -11.98
CA THR A 2 1.12 -9.88 -11.12
C THR A 2 1.64 -10.28 -9.75
N LEU A 3 1.24 -9.60 -8.69
CA LEU A 3 1.56 -9.99 -7.31
C LEU A 3 1.20 -11.45 -7.09
N GLN A 4 2.15 -12.25 -6.60
CA GLN A 4 1.82 -13.58 -6.09
C GLN A 4 0.91 -13.37 -4.88
N ARG A 5 -0.36 -13.79 -4.98
CA ARG A 5 -1.35 -13.65 -3.91
C ARG A 5 -0.98 -14.55 -2.72
N ARG A 6 -0.06 -14.07 -1.90
CA ARG A 6 0.37 -14.70 -0.65
C ARG A 6 -0.15 -13.90 0.52
N LYS A 7 -0.57 -14.63 1.56
CA LYS A 7 -1.03 -14.02 2.80
C LYS A 7 0.17 -13.42 3.54
N GLN A 8 0.08 -12.13 3.81
CA GLN A 8 1.11 -11.31 4.44
C GLN A 8 1.07 -11.45 5.96
N MET A 9 2.23 -11.23 6.59
CA MET A 9 2.38 -11.32 8.05
C MET A 9 1.55 -10.26 8.78
N LEU A 10 1.27 -9.12 8.15
CA LEU A 10 0.37 -8.08 8.66
C LEU A 10 -0.93 -8.66 9.26
N GLY A 11 -1.54 -9.65 8.59
CA GLY A 11 -2.78 -10.27 9.06
C GLY A 11 -2.65 -11.01 10.40
N LYS A 12 -1.45 -11.48 10.75
CA LYS A 12 -1.14 -12.11 12.05
C LYS A 12 -0.74 -11.08 13.10
N PHE A 13 -0.01 -10.04 12.70
CA PHE A 13 0.45 -8.99 13.63
C PHE A 13 -0.67 -8.11 14.15
N ILE A 14 -1.74 -7.90 13.38
CA ILE A 14 -2.91 -7.11 13.82
C ILE A 14 -3.48 -7.63 15.17
N PRO A 15 -3.97 -8.89 15.27
CA PRO A 15 -4.50 -9.38 16.53
C PRO A 15 -3.42 -9.63 17.59
N PHE A 16 -2.16 -9.87 17.19
CA PHE A 16 -1.06 -10.07 18.13
C PHE A 16 -0.70 -8.80 18.92
N ASN A 17 -0.94 -7.62 18.33
CA ASN A 17 -0.72 -6.32 18.98
C ASN A 17 -2.03 -5.69 19.48
N ASP A 18 -3.06 -6.51 19.74
CA ASP A 18 -4.37 -6.07 20.23
C ASP A 18 -5.08 -5.02 19.35
N PHE A 19 -4.73 -4.95 18.06
CA PHE A 19 -5.43 -4.09 17.11
C PHE A 19 -6.57 -4.82 16.42
N THR A 20 -7.64 -4.08 16.13
CA THR A 20 -8.67 -4.51 15.19
C THR A 20 -8.32 -4.09 13.78
N ARG A 21 -8.79 -4.84 12.78
CA ARG A 21 -8.67 -4.43 11.36
C ARG A 21 -9.29 -3.05 11.09
N ALA A 22 -10.34 -2.68 11.83
CA ALA A 22 -10.96 -1.37 11.69
C ALA A 22 -10.04 -0.23 12.14
N GLN A 23 -9.38 -0.39 13.30
CA GLN A 23 -8.41 0.59 13.81
C GLN A 23 -7.21 0.73 12.86
N VAL A 24 -6.69 -0.38 12.33
CA VAL A 24 -5.58 -0.33 11.37
C VAL A 24 -6.00 0.35 10.07
N ALA A 25 -7.18 0.02 9.52
CA ALA A 25 -7.68 0.70 8.32
C ALA A 25 -7.86 2.22 8.55
N GLN A 26 -8.38 2.60 9.72
CA GLN A 26 -8.52 3.99 10.11
C GLN A 26 -7.16 4.70 10.24
N ALA A 27 -6.16 4.06 10.87
CA ALA A 27 -4.80 4.60 10.98
C ALA A 27 -4.16 4.83 9.61
N LEU A 28 -4.40 3.92 8.66
CA LEU A 28 -3.94 4.04 7.28
C LEU A 28 -4.71 5.08 6.44
N GLY A 29 -5.82 5.62 6.96
CA GLY A 29 -6.70 6.51 6.19
C GLY A 29 -7.40 5.80 5.04
N THR A 30 -7.72 4.51 5.19
CA THR A 30 -8.35 3.69 4.15
C THR A 30 -9.48 2.79 4.66
N ASP A 31 -10.09 2.03 3.75
CA ASP A 31 -11.19 1.12 4.05
C ASP A 31 -10.72 -0.32 4.34
N LYS A 32 -11.63 -1.13 4.87
CA LYS A 32 -11.37 -2.54 5.23
C LYS A 32 -11.07 -3.43 4.01
N VAL A 33 -11.61 -3.09 2.84
CA VAL A 33 -11.37 -3.85 1.59
C VAL A 33 -9.92 -3.65 1.15
N ARG A 34 -9.42 -2.41 1.15
CA ARG A 34 -8.00 -2.12 0.87
C ARG A 34 -7.09 -2.83 1.86
N LEU A 35 -7.38 -2.74 3.16
CA LEU A 35 -6.60 -3.45 4.17
C LEU A 35 -6.62 -4.99 3.95
N ASN A 36 -7.78 -5.56 3.63
CA ASN A 36 -7.86 -6.99 3.32
C ASN A 36 -7.05 -7.35 2.05
N ASN A 37 -7.04 -6.48 1.03
CA ASN A 37 -6.21 -6.69 -0.15
C ASN A 37 -4.72 -6.66 0.21
N LEU A 38 -4.28 -5.75 1.09
CA LEU A 38 -2.90 -5.73 1.59
C LEU A 38 -2.56 -7.03 2.33
N ILE A 39 -3.43 -7.49 3.23
CA ILE A 39 -3.22 -8.73 4.01
C ILE A 39 -3.10 -9.96 3.10
N HIS A 40 -3.79 -10.00 1.96
CA HIS A 40 -3.78 -11.15 1.05
C HIS A 40 -2.83 -10.98 -0.15
N GLY A 41 -1.99 -9.94 -0.15
CA GLY A 41 -1.06 -9.67 -1.25
C GLY A 41 -1.75 -9.35 -2.58
N GLY A 42 -2.96 -8.76 -2.52
CA GLY A 42 -3.76 -8.38 -3.68
C GLY A 42 -3.46 -6.98 -4.22
N THR A 43 -2.78 -6.13 -3.44
CA THR A 43 -2.36 -4.78 -3.83
C THR A 43 -1.06 -4.42 -3.13
N TYR A 44 -0.25 -3.56 -3.75
CA TYR A 44 0.94 -2.99 -3.11
C TYR A 44 0.55 -1.92 -2.06
N PRO A 45 1.25 -1.84 -0.92
CA PRO A 45 1.16 -0.73 0.03
C PRO A 45 1.85 0.50 -0.53
N THR A 46 1.24 1.67 -0.37
CA THR A 46 1.87 2.95 -0.68
C THR A 46 3.03 3.25 0.29
N PRO A 47 3.96 4.15 -0.06
CA PRO A 47 5.03 4.57 0.85
C PRO A 47 4.48 5.10 2.18
N ASN A 48 3.41 5.92 2.13
CA ASN A 48 2.78 6.46 3.33
C ASN A 48 2.13 5.36 4.20
N GLU A 49 1.48 4.36 3.59
CA GLU A 49 0.96 3.22 4.34
C GLU A 49 2.07 2.42 5.01
N CYS A 50 3.23 2.27 4.33
CA CYS A 50 4.38 1.63 4.95
C CYS A 50 4.86 2.41 6.19
N ASP A 51 5.02 3.72 6.09
CA ASP A 51 5.49 4.56 7.19
C ASP A 51 4.52 4.57 8.38
N VAL A 52 3.21 4.58 8.11
CA VAL A 52 2.19 4.48 9.16
C VAL A 52 2.24 3.13 9.85
N LEU A 53 2.39 2.02 9.10
CA LEU A 53 2.48 0.69 9.69
C LEU A 53 3.75 0.53 10.55
N GLU A 54 4.88 1.07 10.11
CA GLU A 54 6.10 1.04 10.91
C GLU A 54 5.94 1.79 12.23
N LYS A 55 5.27 2.96 12.20
CA LYS A 55 4.96 3.72 13.42
C LYS A 55 3.94 3.02 14.30
N LEU A 56 2.92 2.41 13.72
CA LEU A 56 1.81 1.78 14.46
C LEU A 56 2.27 0.50 15.16
N PHE A 57 3.07 -0.32 14.49
CA PHE A 57 3.53 -1.60 15.02
C PHE A 57 4.91 -1.51 15.70
N GLY A 58 5.64 -0.42 15.54
CA GLY A 58 7.02 -0.28 16.04
C GLY A 58 7.99 -1.27 15.40
N LEU A 59 7.66 -1.80 14.22
CA LEU A 59 8.40 -2.85 13.52
C LEU A 59 8.69 -2.42 12.08
N PRO A 60 9.83 -2.81 11.51
CA PRO A 60 10.12 -2.58 10.10
C PRO A 60 9.07 -3.24 9.20
N VAL A 61 8.66 -2.56 8.13
CA VAL A 61 7.59 -3.03 7.23
C VAL A 61 7.94 -4.35 6.53
N GLN A 62 9.24 -4.68 6.44
CA GLN A 62 9.77 -5.96 5.93
C GLN A 62 9.38 -7.16 6.81
N VAL A 63 8.98 -6.93 8.06
CA VAL A 63 8.45 -7.97 8.95
C VAL A 63 6.94 -8.16 8.71
N LEU A 64 6.26 -7.11 8.26
CA LEU A 64 4.82 -7.12 8.01
C LEU A 64 4.46 -7.64 6.61
N PHE A 65 5.34 -7.42 5.63
CA PHE A 65 5.15 -7.80 4.24
C PHE A 65 6.36 -8.51 3.66
N ASP A 66 6.08 -9.41 2.70
CA ASP A 66 7.10 -10.05 1.89
C ASP A 66 7.84 -9.01 1.02
N LYS A 67 9.09 -9.29 0.65
CA LYS A 67 9.92 -8.39 -0.16
C LYS A 67 9.24 -7.95 -1.46
N GLU A 68 8.49 -8.85 -2.10
CA GLU A 68 7.75 -8.59 -3.34
C GLU A 68 6.67 -7.52 -3.17
N MET A 69 6.05 -7.43 -2.00
CA MET A 69 5.03 -6.41 -1.70
C MET A 69 5.64 -5.02 -1.51
N LEU A 70 6.95 -4.91 -1.30
CA LEU A 70 7.62 -3.64 -1.04
C LEU A 70 8.32 -3.06 -2.27
N GLU A 71 8.05 -3.62 -3.45
CA GLU A 71 8.62 -3.18 -4.75
C GLU A 71 8.52 -1.66 -4.94
N TYR A 72 7.36 -1.07 -4.61
CA TYR A 72 7.07 0.34 -4.82
C TYR A 72 7.23 1.22 -3.56
N ARG A 73 7.93 0.74 -2.52
CA ARG A 73 8.15 1.52 -1.30
C ARG A 73 8.90 2.84 -1.58
N TYR A 74 9.88 2.80 -2.48
CA TYR A 74 10.76 3.94 -2.77
C TYR A 74 10.50 4.57 -4.15
N ASP A 75 9.77 3.89 -5.03
CA ASP A 75 9.47 4.34 -6.38
C ASP A 75 7.99 4.02 -6.70
N TRP A 76 7.08 4.86 -6.18
CA TRP A 76 5.65 4.65 -6.37
C TRP A 76 5.23 5.10 -7.77
N PRO A 77 4.66 4.22 -8.61
CA PRO A 77 4.34 4.57 -9.98
C PRO A 77 3.30 5.69 -10.03
N PRO A 78 3.43 6.64 -10.98
CA PRO A 78 2.45 7.70 -11.14
C PRO A 78 1.06 7.11 -11.44
N PRO A 79 -0.03 7.77 -11.01
CA PRO A 79 -1.38 7.30 -11.30
C PRO A 79 -1.59 7.13 -12.81
N ARG A 80 -1.93 5.92 -13.24
CA ARG A 80 -2.32 5.65 -14.63
C ARG A 80 -3.59 6.45 -14.93
N GLY A 81 -3.47 7.46 -15.78
CA GLY A 81 -4.59 8.36 -16.14
C GLY A 81 -4.29 9.85 -15.98
N ILE A 82 -3.17 10.24 -15.35
CA ILE A 82 -2.66 11.60 -15.51
C ILE A 82 -2.08 11.68 -16.91
N MET A 83 -2.88 12.15 -17.88
CA MET A 83 -2.33 12.74 -19.08
C MET A 83 -1.36 13.82 -18.61
N THR A 84 -0.06 13.57 -18.72
CA THR A 84 0.96 14.59 -18.53
C THR A 84 0.53 15.80 -19.34
N SER A 85 0.45 16.96 -18.69
CA SER A 85 0.02 18.24 -19.25
C SER A 85 0.81 18.66 -20.51
N GLU A 86 1.91 17.97 -20.81
CA GLU A 86 2.62 18.03 -22.10
C GLU A 86 1.76 17.68 -23.32
N ARG A 87 0.77 16.77 -23.21
CA ARG A 87 -0.16 16.48 -24.33
C ARG A 87 -1.27 17.51 -24.50
N LEU A 88 -1.57 18.31 -23.47
CA LEU A 88 -2.60 19.36 -23.56
C LEU A 88 -2.06 20.62 -24.25
N ARG A 89 -0.76 20.92 -24.17
CA ARG A 89 -0.15 22.07 -24.86
C ARG A 89 -0.02 21.91 -26.38
N LYS A 90 0.14 20.68 -26.90
CA LYS A 90 0.26 20.44 -28.34
C LYS A 90 -1.07 20.50 -29.12
N LYS A 91 -2.22 20.58 -28.45
CA LYS A 91 -3.54 20.60 -29.09
C LYS A 91 -4.23 21.97 -29.09
N ALA A 92 -3.61 22.96 -28.46
CA ALA A 92 -4.14 24.34 -28.36
C ALA A 92 -3.38 25.34 -29.26
N GLY A 93 -2.55 24.83 -30.18
CA GLY A 93 -1.73 25.63 -31.09
C GLY A 93 -1.75 25.09 -32.52
N GLU A 94 -2.87 24.52 -32.95
CA GLU A 94 -3.16 24.20 -34.35
C GLU A 94 -4.49 24.86 -34.74
#